data_AF-A0A963QS34-F1
#
_entry.id   AF-A0A963QS34-F1
#
_cell.length_a   1.000
_cell.length_b   1.000
_cell.length_c   1.000
_cell.angle_alpha   90.00
_cell.angle_beta   90.00
_cell.angle_gamma   90.00
#
_symmetry.space_group_name_H-M   'P 1'
#
loop_
_entity.id
_entity.type
_entity.pdbx_description
1 polymer ?
#
loop_
_entity_poly.entity_id
_entity_poly.type
_entity_poly.pdbx_seq_one_letter_code
_entity_poly.pdbx_strand_id
1 'polypeptide(L)'
;MRSCYPSCRPYRRSGAEHRVAGRHCRRKRPDAARERDTMLIDPFDRHITYVRISVTDRCDFRCVYCMAEDMTFLPKKDLLTLEELARLCGAFVDRGIRKIRLTGGEPLVRRNVMWLIREVGREVGTGRLDELTITTNGSQLGRFADDLASAGVRRINVSLDTLDKARFEAITRWGKYDKVMAGIEVAKAAGLAIKINAVALKSVNEHEFDRMIEWCGREGFDLTLIETMPLGDIDGDRTDQYLPLSRVRADLERRWTLTDIPYRTGGPARYVEIKETGGRLGFITPLTHNFCESCNRVRVTCTGTMYMCLGQEDAIDLRAPLRASESNELLDEAIRAGIARKPKGHDFVIDRRAAKPAVRRHMSVTGG
;
A
#
# COMPACT_ATOMS: atom_id res chain seq x y z
N MET A 1 38.70 -68.26 41.19
CA MET A 1 39.37 -67.99 39.89
C MET A 1 39.46 -66.46 39.79
N ARG A 2 40.60 -65.81 40.08
CA ARG A 2 41.78 -65.56 39.22
C ARG A 2 41.39 -65.04 37.82
N SER A 3 41.98 -63.99 37.23
CA SER A 3 42.83 -62.87 37.72
C SER A 3 43.08 -61.87 36.57
N CYS A 4 43.26 -60.58 36.86
CA CYS A 4 44.01 -59.53 36.13
C CYS A 4 44.04 -59.39 34.58
N TYR A 5 44.00 -58.13 34.13
CA TYR A 5 44.68 -57.58 32.93
C TYR A 5 46.09 -58.18 32.72
N PRO A 6 46.64 -58.33 31.49
CA PRO A 6 46.85 -57.21 30.53
C PRO A 6 46.65 -57.65 29.04
N SER A 7 47.13 -57.02 27.95
CA SER A 7 48.04 -55.88 27.71
C SER A 7 47.78 -55.22 26.34
N CYS A 8 48.31 -54.01 26.09
CA CYS A 8 48.51 -53.51 24.73
C CYS A 8 49.74 -54.17 24.08
N ARG A 9 49.64 -54.59 22.81
CA ARG A 9 50.79 -54.71 21.89
C ARG A 9 50.44 -54.19 20.49
N PRO A 10 51.35 -53.49 19.80
CA PRO A 10 51.11 -52.96 18.47
C PRO A 10 51.46 -53.98 17.37
N TYR A 11 50.75 -53.96 16.25
CA TYR A 11 51.26 -54.50 14.98
C TYR A 11 50.85 -53.64 13.79
N ARG A 12 51.62 -53.75 12.69
CA ARG A 12 51.76 -52.71 11.66
C ARG A 12 50.77 -52.80 10.50
N ARG A 13 50.34 -51.61 10.05
CA ARG A 13 50.00 -51.18 8.67
C ARG A 13 49.59 -52.25 7.64
N SER A 14 48.35 -52.16 7.18
CA SER A 14 48.02 -52.01 5.76
C SER A 14 46.80 -51.08 5.63
N GLY A 15 46.66 -50.37 4.51
CA GLY A 15 45.76 -49.20 4.41
C GLY A 15 44.44 -49.44 3.69
N ALA A 16 43.41 -48.69 4.07
CA ALA A 16 42.26 -48.34 3.25
C ALA A 16 41.63 -47.03 3.79
N GLU A 17 41.50 -46.00 2.95
CA GLU A 17 40.87 -44.74 3.33
C GLU A 17 39.34 -44.88 3.36
N HIS A 18 38.74 -45.04 4.54
CA HIS A 18 37.28 -44.94 4.67
C HIS A 18 36.81 -43.48 4.66
N ARG A 19 36.51 -42.97 3.45
CA ARG A 19 35.74 -41.73 3.27
C ARG A 19 34.33 -41.91 3.85
N VAL A 20 34.04 -41.25 4.97
CA VAL A 20 32.68 -41.19 5.52
C VAL A 20 31.81 -40.29 4.64
N ALA A 21 30.91 -40.91 3.87
CA ALA A 21 29.98 -40.19 3.00
C ALA A 21 28.89 -39.47 3.81
N GLY A 22 29.12 -38.19 4.13
CA GLY A 22 28.13 -37.34 4.78
C GLY A 22 26.89 -37.12 3.91
N ARG A 23 25.74 -37.67 4.34
CA ARG A 23 24.45 -37.53 3.65
C ARG A 23 23.99 -36.07 3.70
N HIS A 24 24.34 -35.28 2.69
CA HIS A 24 23.78 -33.95 2.49
C HIS A 24 22.27 -34.06 2.25
N CYS A 25 21.48 -33.63 3.22
CA CYS A 25 20.04 -33.43 3.05
C CYS A 25 19.82 -32.22 2.12
N ARG A 26 19.88 -32.45 0.81
CA ARG A 26 19.47 -31.46 -0.19
C ARG A 26 17.98 -31.19 -0.01
N ARG A 27 17.62 -30.06 0.62
CA ARG A 27 16.29 -29.47 0.48
C ARG A 27 15.99 -29.37 -1.02
N LYS A 28 15.01 -30.12 -1.50
CA LYS A 28 14.54 -30.00 -2.90
C LYS A 28 14.10 -28.55 -3.08
N ARG A 29 14.60 -27.88 -4.13
CA ARG A 29 13.97 -26.64 -4.60
C ARG A 29 12.52 -26.98 -5.00
N PRO A 30 11.55 -26.08 -4.78
CA PRO A 30 10.21 -26.28 -5.31
C PRO A 30 10.25 -26.43 -6.83
N ASP A 31 9.25 -27.14 -7.37
CA ASP A 31 9.13 -27.28 -8.81
C ASP A 31 8.74 -25.93 -9.43
N ALA A 32 9.50 -25.44 -10.41
CA ALA A 32 9.24 -24.11 -11.01
C ALA A 32 7.87 -24.02 -11.69
N ALA A 33 7.28 -25.17 -12.09
CA ALA A 33 5.90 -25.24 -12.55
C ALA A 33 4.89 -25.00 -11.41
N ARG A 34 5.19 -25.48 -10.19
CA ARG A 34 4.35 -25.35 -9.00
C ARG A 34 4.47 -23.97 -8.34
N GLU A 35 5.61 -23.30 -8.50
CA GLU A 35 5.77 -21.88 -8.12
C GLU A 35 4.99 -20.93 -9.05
N ARG A 36 4.88 -21.27 -10.35
CA ARG A 36 4.05 -20.47 -11.29
C ARG A 36 2.55 -20.59 -11.05
N ASP A 37 2.07 -21.71 -10.51
CA ASP A 37 0.64 -21.94 -10.24
C ASP A 37 0.13 -21.17 -9.00
N THR A 38 1.04 -20.84 -8.06
CA THR A 38 0.70 -20.01 -6.89
C THR A 38 0.81 -18.51 -7.17
N MET A 39 1.75 -18.06 -8.00
CA MET A 39 1.96 -16.65 -8.27
C MET A 39 0.86 -16.01 -9.14
N LEU A 40 0.49 -14.77 -8.78
CA LEU A 40 -0.36 -13.92 -9.60
C LEU A 40 0.47 -13.18 -10.67
N ILE A 41 0.48 -13.71 -11.89
CA ILE A 41 1.10 -13.07 -13.07
C ILE A 41 -0.01 -12.72 -14.05
N ASP A 42 0.03 -11.52 -14.64
CA ASP A 42 -0.97 -11.03 -15.59
C ASP A 42 -0.57 -11.26 -17.06
N PRO A 43 -1.46 -11.00 -18.05
CA PRO A 43 -1.18 -11.23 -19.47
C PRO A 43 -0.01 -10.42 -20.07
N PHE A 44 0.60 -9.51 -19.29
CA PHE A 44 1.72 -8.66 -19.69
C PHE A 44 2.98 -8.97 -18.88
N ASP A 45 3.06 -10.17 -18.30
CA ASP A 45 4.17 -10.69 -17.47
C ASP A 45 4.45 -9.86 -16.20
N ARG A 46 3.45 -9.12 -15.71
CA ARG A 46 3.59 -8.33 -14.48
C ARG A 46 3.23 -9.19 -13.28
N HIS A 47 4.21 -9.44 -12.42
CA HIS A 47 3.99 -10.07 -11.11
C HIS A 47 3.18 -9.15 -10.19
N ILE A 48 1.98 -9.59 -9.80
CA ILE A 48 1.09 -8.89 -8.89
C ILE A 48 1.48 -9.27 -7.46
N THR A 49 2.25 -8.41 -6.82
CA THR A 49 2.84 -8.62 -5.49
C THR A 49 2.26 -7.72 -4.40
N TYR A 50 1.31 -6.85 -4.77
CA TYR A 50 0.78 -5.82 -3.89
C TYR A 50 -0.75 -5.69 -4.01
N VAL A 51 -1.47 -5.84 -2.91
CA VAL A 51 -2.92 -5.57 -2.84
C VAL A 51 -3.20 -4.38 -1.94
N ARG A 52 -4.16 -3.55 -2.34
CA ARG A 52 -4.73 -2.49 -1.51
C ARG A 52 -6.18 -2.81 -1.17
N ILE A 53 -6.51 -2.82 0.12
CA ILE A 53 -7.82 -3.26 0.61
C ILE A 53 -8.47 -2.10 1.38
N SER A 54 -9.58 -1.61 0.85
CA SER A 54 -10.49 -0.70 1.53
C SER A 54 -11.24 -1.48 2.60
N VAL A 55 -11.07 -1.12 3.87
CA VAL A 55 -11.77 -1.77 4.99
C VAL A 55 -13.11 -1.09 5.30
N THR A 56 -13.34 0.14 4.84
CA THR A 56 -14.62 0.84 5.00
C THR A 56 -14.80 1.93 3.95
N ASP A 57 -16.04 2.23 3.63
CA ASP A 57 -16.51 3.40 2.87
C ASP A 57 -16.51 4.70 3.70
N ARG A 58 -16.49 4.59 5.03
CA ARG A 58 -16.65 5.74 5.95
C ARG A 58 -15.34 6.50 6.14
N CYS A 59 -15.45 7.81 6.19
CA CYS A 59 -14.38 8.74 6.53
C CYS A 59 -14.92 9.78 7.52
N ASP A 60 -14.09 10.23 8.47
CA ASP A 60 -14.39 11.36 9.33
C ASP A 60 -14.05 12.72 8.69
N PHE A 61 -13.39 12.74 7.53
CA PHE A 61 -13.17 13.94 6.70
C PHE A 61 -14.07 13.92 5.44
N ARG A 62 -14.14 15.06 4.73
CA ARG A 62 -14.86 15.23 3.45
C ARG A 62 -14.00 15.98 2.42
N CYS A 63 -12.80 15.47 2.17
CA CYS A 63 -11.84 16.15 1.31
C CYS A 63 -12.41 16.43 -0.09
N VAL A 64 -12.34 17.68 -0.55
CA VAL A 64 -13.00 18.19 -1.76
C VAL A 64 -12.69 17.40 -3.04
N TYR A 65 -11.48 16.85 -3.14
CA TYR A 65 -11.02 16.04 -4.28
C TYR A 65 -11.36 14.54 -4.18
N CYS A 66 -11.92 14.07 -3.06
CA CYS A 66 -12.02 12.65 -2.71
C CYS A 66 -13.45 12.15 -2.51
N MET A 67 -14.27 12.91 -1.78
CA MET A 67 -15.61 12.50 -1.35
C MET A 67 -16.55 13.71 -1.41
N ALA A 68 -17.75 13.52 -1.98
CA ALA A 68 -18.82 14.51 -1.92
C ALA A 68 -19.18 14.79 -0.45
N GLU A 69 -19.65 16.01 -0.15
CA GLU A 69 -19.95 16.41 1.23
C GLU A 69 -21.05 15.53 1.85
N ASP A 70 -22.19 15.45 1.15
CA ASP A 70 -23.35 14.63 1.49
C ASP A 70 -23.21 13.19 0.95
N MET A 71 -22.35 12.41 1.60
CA MET A 71 -22.11 11.01 1.24
C MET A 71 -23.14 10.06 1.88
N THR A 72 -23.88 9.30 1.06
CA THR A 72 -24.68 8.16 1.56
C THR A 72 -23.79 6.92 1.72
N PHE A 73 -23.60 6.49 2.97
CA PHE A 73 -22.79 5.31 3.29
C PHE A 73 -23.54 3.99 3.13
N LEU A 74 -22.81 2.94 2.78
CA LEU A 74 -23.34 1.59 2.60
C LEU A 74 -23.87 1.01 3.92
N PRO A 75 -24.97 0.23 3.89
CA PRO A 75 -25.42 -0.54 5.04
C PRO A 75 -24.34 -1.51 5.53
N LYS A 76 -24.21 -1.69 6.85
CA LYS A 76 -23.16 -2.52 7.46
C LYS A 76 -23.16 -3.98 6.96
N LYS A 77 -24.32 -4.52 6.59
CA LYS A 77 -24.50 -5.88 6.07
C LYS A 77 -23.85 -6.11 4.70
N ASP A 78 -23.64 -5.04 3.93
CA ASP A 78 -23.13 -5.12 2.56
C ASP A 78 -21.60 -5.09 2.51
N LEU A 79 -20.97 -4.64 3.59
CA LEU A 79 -19.53 -4.69 3.79
C LEU A 79 -19.07 -6.13 4.09
N LEU A 80 -17.81 -6.43 3.78
CA LEU A 80 -17.14 -7.61 4.31
C LEU A 80 -16.91 -7.46 5.83
N THR A 81 -17.09 -8.53 6.59
CA THR A 81 -16.73 -8.58 8.03
C THR A 81 -15.21 -8.48 8.22
N LEU A 82 -14.72 -8.37 9.47
CA LEU A 82 -13.28 -8.29 9.69
C LEU A 82 -12.62 -9.64 9.42
N GLU A 83 -13.32 -10.72 9.77
CA GLU A 83 -12.94 -12.12 9.59
C GLU A 83 -12.89 -12.47 8.09
N GLU A 84 -13.87 -12.03 7.31
CA GLU A 84 -13.87 -12.10 5.85
C GLU A 84 -12.68 -11.36 5.23
N LEU A 85 -12.37 -10.15 5.71
CA LEU A 85 -11.19 -9.40 5.26
C LEU A 85 -9.87 -10.09 5.64
N ALA A 86 -9.78 -10.70 6.83
CA ALA A 86 -8.60 -11.42 7.28
C ALA A 86 -8.35 -12.68 6.42
N ARG A 87 -9.40 -13.46 6.16
CA ARG A 87 -9.36 -14.62 5.25
C ARG A 87 -8.96 -14.21 3.83
N LEU A 88 -9.52 -13.10 3.32
CA LEU A 88 -9.17 -12.56 2.02
C LEU A 88 -7.69 -12.13 1.93
N CYS A 89 -7.16 -11.48 2.97
CA CYS A 89 -5.74 -11.16 3.07
C CYS A 89 -4.87 -12.41 3.03
N GLY A 90 -5.25 -13.46 3.77
CA GLY A 90 -4.56 -14.76 3.76
C GLY A 90 -4.50 -15.39 2.37
N ALA A 91 -5.65 -15.49 1.68
CA ALA A 91 -5.73 -16.02 0.32
C ALA A 91 -4.86 -15.25 -0.68
N PHE A 92 -4.74 -13.92 -0.54
CA PHE A 92 -3.80 -13.13 -1.33
C PHE A 92 -2.33 -13.46 -1.02
N VAL A 93 -1.96 -13.61 0.26
CA VAL A 93 -0.59 -13.96 0.70
C VAL A 93 -0.18 -15.36 0.23
N ASP A 94 -1.09 -16.34 0.33
CA ASP A 94 -0.89 -17.70 -0.18
C ASP A 94 -0.61 -17.71 -1.71
N ARG A 95 -1.08 -16.67 -2.42
CA ARG A 95 -0.87 -16.43 -3.86
C ARG A 95 0.31 -15.52 -4.19
N GLY A 96 1.23 -15.33 -3.24
CA GLY A 96 2.48 -14.61 -3.44
C GLY A 96 2.37 -13.09 -3.35
N ILE A 97 1.24 -12.53 -2.89
CA ILE A 97 1.20 -11.12 -2.47
C ILE A 97 2.14 -10.93 -1.27
N ARG A 98 3.06 -9.98 -1.38
CA ARG A 98 4.05 -9.64 -0.34
C ARG A 98 3.79 -8.32 0.34
N LYS A 99 2.89 -7.50 -0.21
CA LYS A 99 2.51 -6.21 0.38
C LYS A 99 1.01 -6.09 0.49
N ILE A 100 0.52 -5.75 1.67
CA ILE A 100 -0.87 -5.39 1.91
C ILE A 100 -0.91 -3.94 2.38
N ARG A 101 -1.77 -3.13 1.75
CA ARG A 101 -2.10 -1.81 2.26
C ARG A 101 -3.57 -1.74 2.66
N LEU A 102 -3.82 -1.47 3.94
CA LEU A 102 -5.15 -1.18 4.45
C LEU A 102 -5.44 0.32 4.34
N THR A 103 -6.69 0.64 4.00
CA THR A 103 -7.17 1.97 3.63
C THR A 103 -8.71 1.96 3.67
N GLY A 104 -9.39 2.93 3.08
CA GLY A 104 -10.84 3.01 2.99
C GLY A 104 -11.29 4.37 2.47
N GLY A 105 -12.35 4.90 3.07
CA GLY A 105 -12.31 6.28 3.54
C GLY A 105 -11.17 6.44 4.55
N GLU A 106 -11.48 6.40 5.85
CA GLU A 106 -10.47 6.32 6.92
C GLU A 106 -10.47 4.90 7.54
N PRO A 107 -9.41 4.09 7.40
CA PRO A 107 -9.41 2.74 7.97
C PRO A 107 -9.60 2.73 9.49
N LEU A 108 -9.03 3.71 10.22
CA LEU A 108 -9.01 3.72 11.68
C LEU A 108 -10.36 4.11 12.32
N VAL A 109 -11.37 4.58 11.55
CA VAL A 109 -12.74 4.75 12.08
C VAL A 109 -13.56 3.46 12.05
N ARG A 110 -13.12 2.39 11.37
CA ARG A 110 -13.84 1.10 11.38
C ARG A 110 -13.74 0.47 12.77
N ARG A 111 -14.90 0.26 13.42
CA ARG A 111 -14.98 -0.39 14.74
C ARG A 111 -14.24 -1.74 14.71
N ASN A 112 -13.38 -1.94 15.72
CA ASN A 112 -12.54 -3.13 15.91
C ASN A 112 -11.50 -3.41 14.80
N VAL A 113 -11.16 -2.43 13.94
CA VAL A 113 -10.17 -2.63 12.86
C VAL A 113 -8.80 -3.10 13.36
N MET A 114 -8.40 -2.76 14.58
CA MET A 114 -7.15 -3.25 15.19
C MET A 114 -7.10 -4.78 15.33
N TRP A 115 -8.23 -5.47 15.40
CA TRP A 115 -8.26 -6.93 15.32
C TRP A 115 -7.73 -7.41 13.96
N LEU A 116 -8.30 -6.89 12.86
CA LEU A 116 -7.86 -7.23 11.49
C LEU A 116 -6.39 -6.86 11.26
N ILE A 117 -5.95 -5.71 11.76
CA ILE A 117 -4.56 -5.26 11.62
C ILE A 117 -3.60 -6.23 12.35
N ARG A 118 -3.98 -6.74 13.53
CA ARG A 118 -3.19 -7.76 14.25
C ARG A 118 -3.21 -9.11 13.55
N GLU A 119 -4.35 -9.57 13.02
CA GLU A 119 -4.43 -10.83 12.26
C GLU A 119 -3.53 -10.78 11.01
N VAL A 120 -3.63 -9.74 10.18
CA VAL A 120 -2.77 -9.56 8.99
C VAL A 120 -1.30 -9.30 9.41
N GLY A 121 -1.09 -8.63 10.54
CA GLY A 121 0.22 -8.37 11.12
C GLY A 121 1.01 -9.64 11.49
N ARG A 122 0.32 -10.73 11.85
CA ARG A 122 0.96 -12.03 12.07
C ARG A 122 1.66 -12.56 10.82
N GLU A 123 1.16 -12.24 9.62
CA GLU A 123 1.81 -12.66 8.36
C GLU A 123 3.14 -11.94 8.11
N VAL A 124 3.34 -10.77 8.70
CA VAL A 124 4.65 -10.11 8.75
C VAL A 124 5.59 -10.86 9.71
N GLY A 125 5.06 -11.28 10.87
CA GLY A 125 5.81 -12.07 11.86
C GLY A 125 6.23 -13.46 11.38
N THR A 126 5.46 -14.09 10.49
CA THR A 126 5.81 -15.38 9.85
C THR A 126 6.75 -15.21 8.64
N GLY A 127 6.98 -13.98 8.16
CA GLY A 127 7.75 -13.71 6.95
C GLY A 127 7.04 -14.11 5.65
N ARG A 128 5.72 -14.37 5.68
CA ARG A 128 4.92 -14.59 4.45
C ARG A 128 4.57 -13.27 3.76
N LEU A 129 4.42 -12.20 4.53
CA LEU A 129 4.16 -10.84 4.07
C LEU A 129 5.37 -9.95 4.39
N ASP A 130 5.96 -9.29 3.39
CA ASP A 130 7.11 -8.39 3.58
C ASP A 130 6.68 -7.08 4.24
N GLU A 131 5.46 -6.59 3.95
CA GLU A 131 5.00 -5.28 4.43
C GLU A 131 3.48 -5.19 4.62
N LEU A 132 3.06 -4.77 5.82
CA LEU A 132 1.73 -4.21 6.10
C LEU A 132 1.84 -2.69 6.26
N THR A 133 1.15 -1.93 5.38
CA THR A 133 1.08 -0.45 5.43
C THR A 133 -0.35 0.01 5.73
N ILE A 134 -0.51 1.05 6.54
CA ILE A 134 -1.80 1.77 6.67
C ILE A 134 -1.74 3.09 5.89
N THR A 135 -2.80 3.46 5.18
CA THR A 135 -3.00 4.84 4.68
C THR A 135 -4.16 5.49 5.41
N THR A 136 -3.90 6.62 6.07
CA THR A 136 -4.80 7.30 6.99
C THR A 136 -4.72 8.82 6.80
N ASN A 137 -5.78 9.54 7.15
CA ASN A 137 -5.80 11.00 7.29
C ASN A 137 -5.11 11.49 8.58
N GLY A 138 -4.60 10.57 9.41
CA GLY A 138 -3.84 10.86 10.63
C GLY A 138 -4.68 11.17 11.86
N SER A 139 -5.98 11.45 11.70
CA SER A 139 -6.85 11.94 12.79
C SER A 139 -7.04 10.96 13.95
N GLN A 140 -6.78 9.66 13.74
CA GLN A 140 -6.91 8.62 14.76
C GLN A 140 -5.54 8.09 15.24
N LEU A 141 -4.41 8.60 14.73
CA LEU A 141 -3.08 8.09 15.06
C LEU A 141 -2.73 8.24 16.54
N GLY A 142 -3.09 9.35 17.17
CA GLY A 142 -2.86 9.57 18.60
C GLY A 142 -3.58 8.57 19.52
N ARG A 143 -4.48 7.73 18.99
CA ARG A 143 -5.10 6.60 19.69
C ARG A 143 -4.50 5.24 19.35
N PHE A 144 -3.98 5.06 18.13
CA PHE A 144 -3.65 3.74 17.58
C PHE A 144 -2.18 3.54 17.20
N ALA A 145 -1.34 4.59 17.23
CA ALA A 145 0.07 4.51 16.79
C ALA A 145 0.87 3.37 17.42
N ASP A 146 0.92 3.28 18.75
CA ASP A 146 1.63 2.20 19.46
C ASP A 146 1.06 0.82 19.13
N ASP A 147 -0.27 0.79 18.97
CA ASP A 147 -1.06 -0.41 18.68
C ASP A 147 -0.77 -0.93 17.25
N LEU A 148 -0.57 -0.03 16.29
CA LEU A 148 -0.12 -0.31 14.92
C LEU A 148 1.32 -0.85 14.90
N ALA A 149 2.24 -0.18 15.59
CA ALA A 149 3.64 -0.61 15.69
C ALA A 149 3.77 -2.01 16.31
N SER A 150 3.03 -2.24 17.41
CA SER A 150 2.93 -3.53 18.08
C SER A 150 2.33 -4.62 17.19
N ALA A 151 1.38 -4.27 16.32
CA ALA A 151 0.76 -5.18 15.35
C ALA A 151 1.65 -5.48 14.12
N GLY A 152 2.93 -5.09 14.12
CA GLY A 152 3.85 -5.39 13.01
C GLY A 152 3.86 -4.36 11.87
N VAL A 153 3.07 -3.28 11.96
CA VAL A 153 3.19 -2.15 11.02
C VAL A 153 4.55 -1.47 11.25
N ARG A 154 5.27 -1.18 10.16
CA ARG A 154 6.57 -0.49 10.21
C ARG A 154 6.55 0.87 9.52
N ARG A 155 5.62 1.06 8.60
CA ARG A 155 5.43 2.32 7.89
C ARG A 155 3.95 2.67 7.78
N ILE A 156 3.64 3.94 7.99
CA ILE A 156 2.33 4.51 7.70
C ILE A 156 2.44 5.59 6.63
N ASN A 157 1.35 5.76 5.90
CA ASN A 157 1.16 6.81 4.94
C ASN A 157 0.11 7.78 5.48
N VAL A 158 0.50 9.02 5.76
CA VAL A 158 -0.42 10.06 6.24
C VAL A 158 -0.75 11.00 5.10
N SER A 159 -2.04 11.18 4.82
CA SER A 159 -2.54 12.18 3.87
C SER A 159 -2.61 13.54 4.55
N LEU A 160 -1.76 14.47 4.12
CA LEU A 160 -1.68 15.83 4.64
C LEU A 160 -1.28 16.76 3.48
N ASP A 161 -2.25 17.53 2.97
CA ASP A 161 -2.09 18.31 1.73
C ASP A 161 -1.48 19.70 1.94
N THR A 162 -1.26 20.14 3.19
CA THR A 162 -0.83 21.50 3.54
C THR A 162 -0.40 21.58 5.02
N LEU A 163 0.44 22.56 5.35
CA LEU A 163 0.83 22.90 6.74
C LEU A 163 0.17 24.21 7.22
N ASP A 164 -0.74 24.77 6.45
CA ASP A 164 -1.62 25.89 6.80
C ASP A 164 -2.94 25.33 7.32
N LYS A 165 -3.29 25.72 8.55
CA LYS A 165 -4.47 25.20 9.24
C LYS A 165 -5.78 25.59 8.57
N ALA A 166 -5.91 26.83 8.10
CA ALA A 166 -7.13 27.30 7.45
C ALA A 166 -7.33 26.61 6.09
N ARG A 167 -6.24 26.42 5.34
CA ARG A 167 -6.26 25.67 4.08
C ARG A 167 -6.52 24.17 4.30
N PHE A 168 -5.98 23.59 5.37
CA PHE A 168 -6.26 22.20 5.75
C PHE A 168 -7.75 22.00 6.03
N GLU A 169 -8.35 22.90 6.81
CA GLU A 169 -9.79 22.88 7.13
C GLU A 169 -10.63 23.10 5.86
N ALA A 170 -10.25 24.03 4.98
CA ALA A 170 -10.92 24.22 3.68
C ALA A 170 -10.83 22.99 2.75
N ILE A 171 -9.67 22.33 2.65
CA ILE A 171 -9.48 21.14 1.80
C ILE A 171 -10.25 19.94 2.35
N THR A 172 -10.20 19.70 3.67
CA THR A 172 -10.72 18.49 4.34
C THR A 172 -12.16 18.63 4.83
N ARG A 173 -12.69 19.85 4.86
CA ARG A 173 -13.96 20.32 5.47
C ARG A 173 -14.06 20.05 6.97
N TRP A 174 -14.16 18.79 7.37
CA TRP A 174 -14.38 18.38 8.78
C TRP A 174 -13.10 17.94 9.50
N GLY A 175 -11.94 18.08 8.84
CA GLY A 175 -10.66 17.74 9.43
C GLY A 175 -10.29 18.65 10.59
N LYS A 176 -9.48 18.13 11.51
CA LYS A 176 -8.94 18.88 12.66
C LYS A 176 -7.42 18.88 12.61
N TYR A 177 -6.83 19.98 12.13
CA TYR A 177 -5.38 20.09 11.87
C TYR A 177 -4.55 19.67 13.09
N ASP A 178 -4.78 20.30 14.24
CA ASP A 178 -4.00 20.06 15.47
C ASP A 178 -4.08 18.58 15.92
N LYS A 179 -5.22 17.91 15.68
CA LYS A 179 -5.42 16.49 16.00
C LYS A 179 -4.57 15.58 15.10
N VAL A 180 -4.44 15.93 13.82
CA VAL A 180 -3.59 15.22 12.85
C VAL A 180 -2.12 15.43 13.20
N MET A 181 -1.69 16.66 13.47
CA MET A 181 -0.31 16.95 13.83
C MET A 181 0.10 16.24 15.12
N ALA A 182 -0.72 16.32 16.18
CA ALA A 182 -0.48 15.55 17.41
C ALA A 182 -0.45 14.02 17.15
N GLY A 183 -1.29 13.51 16.24
CA GLY A 183 -1.28 12.10 15.84
C GLY A 183 -0.01 11.69 15.10
N ILE A 184 0.57 12.57 14.29
CA ILE A 184 1.86 12.36 13.60
C ILE A 184 3.00 12.26 14.63
N GLU A 185 3.03 13.14 15.64
CA GLU A 185 4.05 13.07 16.71
C GLU A 185 3.97 11.77 17.51
N VAL A 186 2.77 11.30 17.89
CA VAL A 186 2.62 9.99 18.57
C VAL A 186 3.05 8.85 17.65
N ALA A 187 2.72 8.89 16.34
CA ALA A 187 3.19 7.88 15.39
C ALA A 187 4.72 7.84 15.22
N LYS A 188 5.37 9.01 15.24
CA LYS A 188 6.83 9.15 15.21
C LYS A 188 7.45 8.60 16.51
N ALA A 189 6.88 8.93 17.67
CA ALA A 189 7.32 8.43 18.96
C ALA A 189 7.17 6.90 19.09
N ALA A 190 6.12 6.31 18.49
CA ALA A 190 5.92 4.86 18.39
C ALA A 190 6.91 4.15 17.44
N GLY A 191 7.85 4.87 16.83
CA GLY A 191 8.87 4.32 15.93
C GLY A 191 8.35 3.92 14.54
N LEU A 192 7.16 4.40 14.13
CA LEU A 192 6.66 4.18 12.78
C LEU A 192 7.42 5.07 11.80
N ALA A 193 7.89 4.50 10.68
CA ALA A 193 8.33 5.31 9.55
C ALA A 193 7.11 6.04 8.97
N ILE A 194 7.18 7.37 8.87
CA ILE A 194 6.09 8.18 8.35
C ILE A 194 6.41 8.63 6.94
N LYS A 195 5.46 8.38 6.04
CA LYS A 195 5.43 8.97 4.71
C LYS A 195 4.26 9.93 4.60
N ILE A 196 4.54 11.18 4.26
CA ILE A 196 3.52 12.18 3.95
C ILE A 196 3.14 12.07 2.47
N ASN A 197 1.85 12.00 2.17
CA ASN A 197 1.33 12.16 0.81
C ASN A 197 0.48 13.43 0.74
N ALA A 198 0.72 14.25 -0.27
CA ALA A 198 -0.06 15.44 -0.59
C ALA A 198 -0.55 15.38 -2.04
N VAL A 199 -1.83 15.67 -2.26
CA VAL A 199 -2.36 15.91 -3.62
C VAL A 199 -1.96 17.32 -4.04
N ALA A 200 -1.37 17.44 -5.23
CA ALA A 200 -0.93 18.71 -5.77
C ALA A 200 -2.12 19.43 -6.43
N LEU A 201 -2.67 20.42 -5.72
CA LEU A 201 -3.88 21.14 -6.09
C LEU A 201 -3.51 22.53 -6.60
N LYS A 202 -3.74 22.75 -7.90
CA LYS A 202 -3.37 24.00 -8.59
C LYS A 202 -4.00 25.21 -7.91
N SER A 203 -3.18 26.23 -7.66
CA SER A 203 -3.55 27.48 -6.97
C SER A 203 -4.14 27.30 -5.56
N VAL A 204 -4.03 26.10 -4.97
CA VAL A 204 -4.48 25.79 -3.61
C VAL A 204 -3.29 25.61 -2.69
N ASN A 205 -2.39 24.66 -2.94
CA ASN A 205 -1.27 24.32 -2.03
C ASN A 205 0.13 24.37 -2.67
N GLU A 206 0.24 24.72 -3.95
CA GLU A 206 1.49 24.68 -4.70
C GLU A 206 2.62 25.57 -4.13
N HIS A 207 2.25 26.65 -3.45
CA HIS A 207 3.17 27.57 -2.77
C HIS A 207 3.68 27.09 -1.41
N GLU A 208 3.20 25.94 -0.90
CA GLU A 208 3.66 25.39 0.39
C GLU A 208 4.67 24.25 0.25
N PHE A 209 4.94 23.75 -0.96
CA PHE A 209 5.78 22.56 -1.14
C PHE A 209 7.20 22.72 -0.59
N ASP A 210 7.82 23.91 -0.70
CA ASP A 210 9.11 24.21 -0.07
C ASP A 210 9.06 24.04 1.46
N ARG A 211 8.06 24.64 2.12
CA ARG A 211 7.82 24.52 3.57
C ARG A 211 7.52 23.07 3.99
N MET A 212 6.83 22.31 3.15
CA MET A 212 6.57 20.88 3.37
C MET A 212 7.83 20.03 3.21
N ILE A 213 8.70 20.35 2.26
CA ILE A 213 10.01 19.71 2.08
C ILE A 213 10.91 19.96 3.29
N GLU A 214 11.02 21.21 3.75
CA GLU A 214 11.79 21.58 4.96
C GLU A 214 11.28 20.86 6.21
N TRP A 215 9.96 20.84 6.41
CA TRP A 215 9.34 20.15 7.55
C TRP A 215 9.58 18.64 7.49
N CYS A 216 9.27 17.97 6.37
CA CYS A 216 9.52 16.54 6.21
C CYS A 216 11.01 16.20 6.40
N GLY A 217 11.92 17.01 5.86
CA GLY A 217 13.37 16.85 6.03
C GLY A 217 13.80 16.92 7.49
N ARG A 218 13.36 17.95 8.23
CA ARG A 218 13.65 18.09 9.66
C ARG A 218 13.06 16.94 10.49
N GLU A 219 11.84 16.51 10.17
CA GLU A 219 11.17 15.47 10.95
C GLU A 219 11.60 14.04 10.59
N GLY A 220 12.33 13.84 9.49
CA GLY A 220 12.78 12.53 9.01
C GLY A 220 11.72 11.78 8.18
N PHE A 221 10.78 12.50 7.56
CA PHE A 221 9.68 11.94 6.78
C PHE A 221 9.99 11.91 5.27
N ASP A 222 9.57 10.85 4.58
CA ASP A 222 9.49 10.86 3.11
C ASP A 222 8.27 11.70 2.69
N LEU A 223 8.43 12.69 1.79
CA LEU A 223 7.31 13.41 1.17
C LEU A 223 6.93 12.77 -0.17
N THR A 224 5.66 12.86 -0.59
CA THR A 224 5.26 12.55 -1.96
C THR A 224 4.11 13.41 -2.43
N LEU A 225 4.31 14.03 -3.58
CA LEU A 225 3.30 14.80 -4.30
C LEU A 225 2.59 13.89 -5.31
N ILE A 226 1.28 14.10 -5.48
CA ILE A 226 0.40 13.26 -6.30
C ILE A 226 -0.42 14.15 -7.25
N GLU A 227 -0.41 13.88 -8.56
CA GLU A 227 -1.30 14.60 -9.49
C GLU A 227 -2.78 14.26 -9.20
N THR A 228 -3.63 15.29 -9.19
CA THR A 228 -5.08 15.15 -9.06
C THR A 228 -5.66 14.25 -10.16
N MET A 229 -6.35 13.17 -9.79
CA MET A 229 -6.95 12.21 -10.73
C MET A 229 -8.47 12.42 -10.91
N PRO A 230 -9.03 12.20 -12.12
CA PRO A 230 -10.44 12.44 -12.40
C PRO A 230 -11.35 11.25 -12.03
N LEU A 231 -11.52 10.95 -10.73
CA LEU A 231 -12.27 9.77 -10.23
C LEU A 231 -13.56 10.14 -9.46
N GLY A 232 -14.71 9.63 -9.89
CA GLY A 232 -16.04 9.89 -9.31
C GLY A 232 -16.55 11.31 -9.60
N ASP A 233 -17.83 11.59 -9.38
CA ASP A 233 -18.37 12.96 -9.54
C ASP A 233 -18.09 13.76 -8.26
N ILE A 234 -17.36 14.88 -8.36
CA ILE A 234 -17.03 15.76 -7.22
C ILE A 234 -17.50 17.18 -7.52
N ASP A 235 -17.66 17.99 -6.48
CA ASP A 235 -18.05 19.39 -6.60
C ASP A 235 -16.91 20.21 -7.26
N GLY A 236 -17.18 20.82 -8.42
CA GLY A 236 -16.28 21.75 -9.11
C GLY A 236 -15.56 21.22 -10.36
N ASP A 237 -14.98 22.14 -11.15
CA ASP A 237 -14.21 21.79 -12.37
C ASP A 237 -12.80 21.26 -12.00
N ARG A 238 -12.49 20.06 -12.49
CA ARG A 238 -11.19 19.40 -12.29
C ARG A 238 -10.06 19.97 -13.11
N THR A 239 -10.35 20.56 -14.27
CA THR A 239 -9.35 21.13 -15.16
C THR A 239 -8.65 22.33 -14.50
N ASP A 240 -9.35 23.03 -13.60
CA ASP A 240 -8.78 24.13 -12.83
C ASP A 240 -7.94 23.67 -11.63
N GLN A 241 -8.20 22.49 -11.05
CA GLN A 241 -7.44 21.90 -9.94
C GLN A 241 -6.18 21.11 -10.38
N TYR A 242 -6.05 20.78 -11.67
CA TYR A 242 -4.96 19.95 -12.18
C TYR A 242 -3.62 20.71 -12.22
N LEU A 243 -2.63 20.17 -11.51
CA LEU A 243 -1.25 20.65 -11.49
C LEU A 243 -0.29 19.54 -11.99
N PRO A 244 0.32 19.68 -13.18
CA PRO A 244 1.34 18.75 -13.67
C PRO A 244 2.56 18.71 -12.75
N LEU A 245 2.94 17.53 -12.24
CA LEU A 245 4.10 17.44 -11.34
C LEU A 245 5.43 17.67 -12.06
N SER A 246 5.48 17.57 -13.39
CA SER A 246 6.64 18.00 -14.19
C SER A 246 6.92 19.50 -14.02
N ARG A 247 5.87 20.35 -13.96
CA ARG A 247 6.00 21.79 -13.69
C ARG A 247 6.43 22.04 -12.25
N VAL A 248 5.87 21.29 -11.29
CA VAL A 248 6.22 21.41 -9.87
C VAL A 248 7.70 21.03 -9.65
N ARG A 249 8.15 19.91 -10.21
CA ARG A 249 9.55 19.48 -10.16
C ARG A 249 10.48 20.55 -10.75
N ALA A 250 10.17 21.07 -11.94
CA ALA A 250 10.99 22.08 -12.61
C ALA A 250 11.08 23.41 -11.83
N ASP A 251 10.03 23.81 -11.07
CA ASP A 251 10.12 24.98 -10.21
C ASP A 251 10.89 24.70 -8.91
N LEU A 252 10.73 23.52 -8.31
CA LEU A 252 11.50 23.09 -7.14
C LEU A 252 13.00 22.97 -7.46
N GLU A 253 13.37 22.48 -8.64
CA GLU A 253 14.78 22.38 -9.10
C GLU A 253 15.48 23.75 -9.24
N ARG A 254 14.75 24.87 -9.16
CA ARG A 254 15.32 26.23 -9.08
C ARG A 254 15.80 26.60 -7.67
N ARG A 255 15.43 25.82 -6.65
CA ARG A 255 15.67 26.08 -5.22
C ARG A 255 16.28 24.89 -4.48
N TRP A 256 16.07 23.67 -4.96
CA TRP A 256 16.48 22.41 -4.34
C TRP A 256 17.32 21.56 -5.31
N THR A 257 18.38 20.92 -4.80
CA THR A 257 19.17 19.97 -5.58
C THR A 257 18.49 18.60 -5.55
N LEU A 258 17.69 18.31 -6.58
CA LEU A 258 16.97 17.04 -6.72
C LEU A 258 17.77 16.03 -7.56
N THR A 259 18.05 14.85 -7.01
CA THR A 259 18.76 13.76 -7.72
C THR A 259 17.90 12.51 -7.79
N ASP A 260 17.58 12.00 -8.98
CA ASP A 260 16.78 10.77 -9.15
C ASP A 260 17.48 9.54 -8.54
N ILE A 261 16.73 8.77 -7.75
CA ILE A 261 17.24 7.58 -7.04
C ILE A 261 16.48 6.29 -7.42
N PRO A 262 17.13 5.12 -7.38
CA PRO A 262 16.49 3.84 -7.66
C PRO A 262 15.56 3.36 -6.52
N TYR A 263 15.35 4.16 -5.47
CA TYR A 263 14.50 3.81 -4.33
C TYR A 263 13.05 3.53 -4.74
N ARG A 264 12.45 2.48 -4.18
CA ARG A 264 11.07 2.05 -4.45
C ARG A 264 10.38 1.59 -3.17
N THR A 265 9.07 1.83 -3.10
CA THR A 265 8.22 1.45 -1.95
C THR A 265 7.15 0.43 -2.29
N GLY A 266 7.11 -0.08 -3.53
CA GLY A 266 6.02 -0.90 -4.07
C GLY A 266 4.83 -0.08 -4.59
N GLY A 267 4.76 1.22 -4.26
CA GLY A 267 3.89 2.18 -4.93
C GLY A 267 4.50 2.75 -6.22
N PRO A 268 3.74 3.57 -6.97
CA PRO A 268 4.16 4.15 -8.25
C PRO A 268 5.16 5.31 -8.15
N ALA A 269 5.46 5.77 -6.93
CA ALA A 269 6.25 6.97 -6.74
C ALA A 269 7.67 6.78 -7.30
N ARG A 270 8.07 7.70 -8.19
CA ARG A 270 9.47 7.92 -8.57
C ARG A 270 10.07 8.88 -7.57
N TYR A 271 11.23 8.56 -7.02
CA TYR A 271 11.83 9.32 -5.92
C TYR A 271 13.08 10.05 -6.38
N VAL A 272 13.24 11.27 -5.88
CA VAL A 272 14.49 12.01 -5.84
C VAL A 272 14.98 12.10 -4.39
N GLU A 273 16.29 12.18 -4.20
CA GLU A 273 16.93 12.68 -2.98
C GLU A 273 17.02 14.21 -3.06
N ILE A 274 16.79 14.89 -1.93
CA ILE A 274 16.92 16.35 -1.77
C ILE A 274 18.21 16.60 -0.99
N LYS A 275 19.25 17.09 -1.65
CA LYS A 275 20.59 17.24 -1.06
C LYS A 275 20.60 18.08 0.23
N GLU A 276 19.79 19.13 0.26
CA GLU A 276 19.73 20.12 1.33
C GLU A 276 19.13 19.57 2.63
N THR A 277 18.31 18.52 2.55
CA THR A 277 17.67 17.89 3.71
C THR A 277 18.15 16.46 3.98
N GLY A 278 18.77 15.79 3.00
CA GLY A 278 18.97 14.34 2.99
C GLY A 278 17.67 13.53 2.90
N GLY A 279 16.52 14.21 2.74
CA GLY A 279 15.21 13.60 2.64
C GLY A 279 14.87 13.13 1.22
N ARG A 280 13.73 12.45 1.08
CA ARG A 280 13.23 11.98 -0.21
C ARG A 280 11.93 12.65 -0.60
N LEU A 281 11.85 13.06 -1.86
CA LEU A 281 10.65 13.56 -2.50
C LEU A 281 10.19 12.58 -3.57
N GLY A 282 8.99 12.05 -3.42
CA GLY A 282 8.35 11.19 -4.41
C GLY A 282 7.37 11.98 -5.30
N PHE A 283 7.29 11.59 -6.57
CA PHE A 283 6.29 12.09 -7.50
C PHE A 283 5.42 10.92 -7.98
N ILE A 284 4.09 11.05 -7.89
CA ILE A 284 3.12 10.10 -8.43
C ILE A 284 2.39 10.79 -9.59
N THR A 285 2.72 10.37 -10.81
CA THR A 285 2.34 11.01 -12.09
C THR A 285 1.38 10.15 -12.92
N PRO A 286 0.15 9.87 -12.46
CA PRO A 286 -0.81 9.02 -13.15
C PRO A 286 -1.27 9.57 -14.51
N LEU A 287 -1.05 10.86 -14.78
CA LEU A 287 -1.42 11.54 -16.02
C LEU A 287 -0.19 11.81 -16.88
N THR A 288 0.82 12.53 -16.36
CA THR A 288 1.94 12.99 -17.19
C THR A 288 2.95 11.91 -17.56
N HIS A 289 3.19 10.94 -16.67
CA HIS A 289 4.18 9.88 -16.87
C HIS A 289 3.68 8.57 -16.26
N ASN A 290 2.85 7.88 -17.04
CA ASN A 290 2.17 6.65 -16.64
C ASN A 290 3.18 5.56 -16.19
N PHE A 291 2.77 4.73 -15.24
CA PHE A 291 3.54 3.66 -14.60
C PHE A 291 2.91 2.28 -14.80
N CYS A 292 2.00 2.14 -15.77
CA CYS A 292 1.27 0.90 -16.00
C CYS A 292 2.17 -0.31 -16.33
N GLU A 293 3.28 -0.13 -17.04
CA GLU A 293 4.20 -1.22 -17.43
C GLU A 293 4.81 -1.95 -16.22
N SER A 294 5.01 -1.26 -15.09
CA SER A 294 5.51 -1.84 -13.83
C SER A 294 4.41 -1.99 -12.76
N CYS A 295 3.14 -1.99 -13.16
CA CYS A 295 2.00 -1.99 -12.23
C CYS A 295 1.72 -3.37 -11.60
N ASN A 296 2.42 -3.64 -10.51
CA ASN A 296 2.36 -4.87 -9.70
C ASN A 296 1.13 -5.02 -8.77
N ARG A 297 0.03 -4.29 -8.99
CA ARG A 297 -1.03 -4.13 -7.97
C ARG A 297 -2.47 -4.28 -8.44
N VAL A 298 -3.33 -4.67 -7.50
CA VAL A 298 -4.80 -4.64 -7.60
C VAL A 298 -5.43 -4.00 -6.35
N ARG A 299 -6.71 -3.62 -6.45
CA ARG A 299 -7.45 -2.94 -5.38
C ARG A 299 -8.72 -3.72 -5.03
N VAL A 300 -9.03 -3.86 -3.75
CA VAL A 300 -10.30 -4.45 -3.27
C VAL A 300 -11.06 -3.40 -2.48
N THR A 301 -12.36 -3.29 -2.75
CA THR A 301 -13.30 -2.45 -2.01
C THR A 301 -13.76 -3.10 -0.70
N CYS A 302 -14.33 -2.32 0.19
CA CYS A 302 -14.90 -2.82 1.45
C CYS A 302 -16.11 -3.75 1.28
N THR A 303 -16.69 -3.84 0.08
CA THR A 303 -17.74 -4.79 -0.30
C THR A 303 -17.21 -6.08 -0.93
N GLY A 304 -15.88 -6.23 -1.10
CA GLY A 304 -15.28 -7.41 -1.73
C GLY A 304 -15.16 -7.35 -3.25
N THR A 305 -15.49 -6.24 -3.89
CA THR A 305 -15.27 -6.07 -5.34
C THR A 305 -13.80 -5.73 -5.60
N MET A 306 -13.12 -6.53 -6.42
CA MET A 306 -11.73 -6.34 -6.85
C MET A 306 -11.64 -5.64 -8.21
N TYR A 307 -10.83 -4.58 -8.27
CA TYR A 307 -10.49 -3.84 -9.48
C TYR A 307 -9.02 -4.03 -9.85
N MET A 308 -8.79 -4.44 -11.10
CA MET A 308 -7.45 -4.70 -11.64
C MET A 308 -6.68 -3.43 -12.00
N CYS A 309 -7.39 -2.31 -12.15
CA CYS A 309 -6.88 -1.01 -12.54
C CYS A 309 -7.72 0.09 -11.85
N LEU A 310 -7.10 1.23 -11.52
CA LEU A 310 -7.81 2.36 -10.91
C LEU A 310 -8.69 3.11 -11.92
N GLY A 311 -8.22 3.24 -13.16
CA GLY A 311 -8.85 4.01 -14.24
C GLY A 311 -9.63 3.20 -15.26
N GLN A 312 -10.14 2.01 -14.90
CA GLN A 312 -10.98 1.17 -15.74
C GLN A 312 -12.13 0.60 -14.91
N GLU A 313 -13.31 0.37 -15.51
CA GLU A 313 -14.50 -0.09 -14.77
C GLU A 313 -14.58 -1.61 -14.54
N ASP A 314 -13.77 -2.42 -15.24
CA ASP A 314 -13.80 -3.88 -15.10
C ASP A 314 -13.37 -4.36 -13.69
N ALA A 315 -14.09 -5.37 -13.19
CA ALA A 315 -14.04 -5.84 -11.81
C ALA A 315 -14.41 -7.32 -11.68
N ILE A 316 -14.02 -7.92 -10.55
CA ILE A 316 -14.50 -9.23 -10.08
C ILE A 316 -15.23 -9.04 -8.74
N ASP A 317 -16.31 -9.79 -8.50
CA ASP A 317 -16.82 -9.97 -7.14
C ASP A 317 -16.04 -11.09 -6.42
N LEU A 318 -15.41 -10.75 -5.30
CA LEU A 318 -14.81 -11.74 -4.38
C LEU A 318 -15.73 -12.05 -3.19
N ARG A 319 -16.84 -11.31 -2.97
CA ARG A 319 -17.74 -11.51 -1.83
C ARG A 319 -18.57 -12.79 -1.98
N ALA A 320 -19.18 -13.03 -3.14
CA ALA A 320 -19.91 -14.27 -3.40
C ALA A 320 -19.04 -15.53 -3.20
N PRO A 321 -17.86 -15.69 -3.84
CA PRO A 321 -17.05 -16.89 -3.65
C PRO A 321 -16.48 -17.02 -2.23
N LEU A 322 -16.14 -15.91 -1.55
CA LEU A 322 -15.71 -15.92 -0.15
C LEU A 322 -16.80 -16.41 0.81
N ARG A 323 -18.08 -16.14 0.51
CA ARG A 323 -19.24 -16.56 1.32
C ARG A 323 -19.80 -17.94 0.92
N ALA A 324 -19.49 -18.43 -0.28
CA ALA A 324 -20.05 -19.68 -0.81
C ALA A 324 -19.40 -20.95 -0.23
N SER A 325 -18.16 -20.86 0.29
CA SER A 325 -17.44 -22.01 0.87
C SER A 325 -16.42 -21.56 1.91
N GLU A 326 -16.12 -22.42 2.89
CA GLU A 326 -14.98 -22.27 3.80
C GLU A 326 -13.64 -22.54 3.10
N SER A 327 -13.63 -23.33 2.02
CA SER A 327 -12.44 -23.49 1.17
C SER A 327 -12.18 -22.24 0.32
N ASN A 328 -10.92 -21.89 0.14
CA ASN A 328 -10.49 -20.77 -0.69
C ASN A 328 -10.55 -21.05 -2.21
N GLU A 329 -10.86 -22.28 -2.66
CA GLU A 329 -10.84 -22.67 -4.09
C GLU A 329 -11.63 -21.72 -5.01
N LEU A 330 -12.87 -21.37 -4.65
CA LEU A 330 -13.72 -20.46 -5.44
C LEU A 330 -13.19 -19.02 -5.43
N LEU A 331 -12.62 -18.59 -4.31
CA LEU A 331 -12.00 -17.27 -4.16
C LEU A 331 -10.74 -17.17 -5.02
N ASP A 332 -9.95 -18.24 -5.02
CA ASP A 332 -8.73 -18.42 -5.79
C ASP A 332 -8.96 -18.42 -7.31
N GLU A 333 -10.02 -19.07 -7.76
CA GLU A 333 -10.50 -18.99 -9.14
C GLU A 333 -10.89 -17.56 -9.51
N ALA A 334 -11.72 -16.90 -8.68
CA ALA A 334 -12.15 -15.52 -8.92
C ALA A 334 -10.96 -14.52 -8.95
N ILE A 335 -9.97 -14.67 -8.05
CA ILE A 335 -8.75 -13.86 -8.07
C ILE A 335 -8.00 -14.07 -9.39
N ARG A 336 -7.74 -15.31 -9.81
CA ARG A 336 -7.05 -15.61 -11.08
C ARG A 336 -7.81 -15.05 -12.30
N ALA A 337 -9.13 -15.24 -12.35
CA ALA A 337 -9.98 -14.69 -13.40
C ALA A 337 -9.95 -13.16 -13.46
N GLY A 338 -9.75 -12.49 -12.31
CA GLY A 338 -9.48 -11.06 -12.26
C GLY A 338 -8.11 -10.70 -12.84
N ILE A 339 -7.04 -11.34 -12.37
CA ILE A 339 -5.68 -11.05 -12.85
C ILE A 339 -5.54 -11.29 -14.36
N ALA A 340 -6.16 -12.34 -14.90
CA ALA A 340 -6.19 -12.63 -16.33
C ALA A 340 -6.88 -11.53 -17.18
N ARG A 341 -7.70 -10.67 -16.58
CA ARG A 341 -8.37 -9.53 -17.24
C ARG A 341 -7.72 -8.18 -16.93
N LYS A 342 -6.58 -8.17 -16.24
CA LYS A 342 -5.86 -6.92 -15.90
C LYS A 342 -5.36 -6.23 -17.18
N PRO A 343 -5.79 -4.99 -17.48
CA PRO A 343 -5.47 -4.32 -18.74
C PRO A 343 -4.00 -3.87 -18.80
N LYS A 344 -3.46 -3.71 -20.02
CA LYS A 344 -2.07 -3.22 -20.23
C LYS A 344 -1.85 -1.89 -19.51
N GLY A 345 -2.83 -0.99 -19.58
CA GLY A 345 -2.82 0.26 -18.83
C GLY A 345 -4.18 0.96 -18.81
N HIS A 346 -4.15 2.25 -18.49
CA HIS A 346 -5.25 3.19 -18.62
C HIS A 346 -4.71 4.50 -19.19
N ASP A 347 -5.54 5.20 -19.94
CA ASP A 347 -5.25 6.57 -20.38
C ASP A 347 -6.24 7.49 -19.66
N PHE A 348 -5.76 8.17 -18.62
CA PHE A 348 -6.58 9.20 -17.98
C PHE A 348 -6.58 10.45 -18.87
N VAL A 349 -7.74 10.80 -19.41
CA VAL A 349 -7.92 12.04 -20.16
C VAL A 349 -8.60 13.06 -19.27
N ILE A 350 -7.97 14.23 -19.09
CA ILE A 350 -8.59 15.43 -18.54
C ILE A 350 -8.71 16.43 -19.69
N ASP A 351 -9.91 16.55 -20.26
CA ASP A 351 -10.23 17.50 -21.34
C ASP A 351 -11.39 18.41 -20.87
N ARG A 352 -11.29 19.71 -21.18
CA ARG A 352 -12.37 20.70 -20.97
C ARG A 352 -13.65 20.33 -21.72
N ARG A 353 -13.57 19.55 -22.81
CA ARG A 353 -14.74 19.02 -23.52
C ARG A 353 -15.34 17.77 -22.87
N ALA A 354 -14.61 17.14 -21.95
CA ALA A 354 -15.00 15.93 -21.22
C ALA A 354 -14.92 16.16 -19.71
N ALA A 355 -15.73 17.09 -19.19
CA ALA A 355 -15.86 17.39 -17.76
C ALA A 355 -16.43 16.24 -16.88
N LYS A 356 -16.50 15.02 -17.42
CA LYS A 356 -16.97 13.81 -16.73
C LYS A 356 -15.77 13.04 -16.15
N PRO A 357 -15.92 12.35 -15.02
CA PRO A 357 -14.85 11.51 -14.48
C PRO A 357 -14.48 10.38 -15.45
N ALA A 358 -13.22 9.94 -15.39
CA ALA A 358 -12.74 8.79 -16.15
C ALA A 358 -13.36 7.47 -15.67
N VAL A 359 -13.77 7.41 -14.40
CA VAL A 359 -14.53 6.30 -13.78
C VAL A 359 -15.51 6.87 -12.76
N ARG A 360 -16.72 6.30 -12.63
CA ARG A 360 -17.76 6.77 -11.69
C ARG A 360 -17.40 6.59 -10.22
N ARG A 361 -16.38 5.78 -9.92
CA ARG A 361 -15.95 5.47 -8.55
C ARG A 361 -15.14 6.60 -7.96
N HIS A 362 -15.55 7.08 -6.78
CA HIS A 362 -14.73 7.97 -5.96
C HIS A 362 -13.44 7.31 -5.48
N MET A 363 -12.42 8.13 -5.20
CA MET A 363 -11.13 7.69 -4.68
C MET A 363 -11.27 6.90 -3.36
N SER A 364 -12.15 7.34 -2.47
CA SER A 364 -12.46 6.70 -1.18
C SER A 364 -12.97 5.26 -1.28
N VAL A 365 -13.67 4.91 -2.36
CA VAL A 365 -14.23 3.55 -2.55
C VAL A 365 -13.11 2.52 -2.75
N THR A 366 -12.09 2.89 -3.52
CA THR A 366 -10.96 2.00 -3.88
C THR A 366 -9.68 2.27 -3.08
N GLY A 367 -9.75 3.14 -2.07
CA GLY A 367 -8.69 3.49 -1.13
C GLY A 367 -7.62 4.43 -1.72
N GLY A 368 -7.67 5.71 -1.36
CA GLY A 368 -6.83 6.79 -1.94
C GLY A 368 -5.33 6.57 -1.86
#